data_AF-A0A353W2G0-F1
#
_entry.id   AF-A0A353W2G0-F1
#
_cell.length_a   1.000
_cell.length_b   1.000
_cell.length_c   1.000
_cell.angle_alpha   90.00
_cell.angle_beta   90.00
_cell.angle_gamma   90.00
#
_symmetry.space_group_name_H-M   'P 1'
#
loop_
_entity.id
_entity.type
_entity.pdbx_description
1 polymer ?
#
loop_
_entity_poly.entity_id
_entity_poly.type
_entity_poly.pdbx_seq_one_letter_code
_entity_poly.pdbx_strand_id
1 'polypeptide(L)'
;MKKDKYNVSGMTCAACSLAVEKSIKKIDGVEDISVNLLQNNMNVTFDESKVSESDIIKAVEKAGYGATSVKAAGKAMEERNPAEEEYKEMKKRLIWSLLFTVPLFYLAMGNMYDWPLPGFITGHSNVMSLAFTQFLLTLPVAIINHKFYKVGFKTLFKGSPNMDSLIAIGTGAAIAYGVFAIYRIGFGLGHDNMDLVNTYAHDLYFESAGVILTLITLGKFLEAKAKGSTSEAIKKLMDLSPKTALVERNGIEGEVPVEELIKEDIIIVKPGKRIPADGIVMEGYTAMDESMITGESIPVEKKPDSKVTSGSINKTGFIKFRAEKVGEETTLSQIIKLVEEAQSTKAPIAKMADKISGIFVPVVLVIALLSTIIWILFGHTFEFALSIGIAVLVISCPCALGLATPTAIMVGTGKGAENGILIKSGEALEIGHKIETIVLDKTGTITVGKPKVKDIITFGDMDELEVLKIAASMEKGSEHP
;
A
#
# COMPACT_ATOMS: atom_id res chain seq x y z
N MET A 1 -6.94 -26.26 10.14
CA MET A 1 -6.18 -25.12 9.60
C MET A 1 -7.16 -24.08 9.13
N LYS A 2 -7.01 -22.83 9.58
CA LYS A 2 -7.90 -21.72 9.28
C LYS A 2 -7.07 -20.54 8.78
N LYS A 3 -7.58 -19.82 7.78
CA LYS A 3 -6.97 -18.60 7.23
C LYS A 3 -7.86 -17.42 7.60
N ASP A 4 -7.34 -16.48 8.39
CA ASP A 4 -8.05 -15.26 8.76
C ASP A 4 -7.25 -14.01 8.37
N LYS A 5 -7.98 -12.91 8.11
CA LYS A 5 -7.45 -11.61 7.74
C LYS A 5 -7.55 -10.65 8.93
N TYR A 6 -6.48 -9.92 9.19
CA TYR A 6 -6.38 -8.93 10.25
C TYR A 6 -5.90 -7.60 9.68
N ASN A 7 -6.51 -6.49 10.08
CA ASN A 7 -6.00 -5.17 9.80
C ASN A 7 -4.89 -4.85 10.80
N VAL A 8 -3.75 -4.35 10.32
CA VAL A 8 -2.56 -4.05 11.11
C VAL A 8 -2.22 -2.57 10.98
N SER A 9 -2.28 -1.85 12.10
CA SER A 9 -2.03 -0.41 12.14
C SER A 9 -0.62 -0.07 12.61
N GLY A 10 -0.06 1.01 12.05
CA GLY A 10 1.25 1.54 12.45
C GLY A 10 2.44 0.97 11.67
N MET A 11 2.22 0.12 10.66
CA MET A 11 3.28 -0.29 9.75
C MET A 11 3.63 0.86 8.80
N THR A 12 4.87 1.32 8.87
CA THR A 12 5.35 2.47 8.08
C THR A 12 6.36 2.07 7.02
N CYS A 13 7.00 0.90 7.13
CA CYS A 13 8.03 0.45 6.20
C CYS A 13 8.05 -1.07 6.07
N ALA A 14 8.79 -1.56 5.07
CA ALA A 14 8.92 -2.98 4.80
C ALA A 14 9.55 -3.75 5.99
N ALA A 15 10.51 -3.15 6.70
CA ALA A 15 11.04 -3.70 7.95
C ALA A 15 9.98 -3.83 9.08
N CYS A 16 8.98 -2.94 9.14
CA CYS A 16 7.86 -3.10 10.07
C CYS A 16 7.02 -4.33 9.73
N SER A 17 6.76 -4.58 8.44
CA SER A 17 6.02 -5.77 8.01
C SER A 17 6.77 -7.07 8.36
N LEU A 18 8.11 -7.10 8.23
CA LEU A 18 8.92 -8.25 8.65
C LEU A 18 8.90 -8.47 10.16
N ALA A 19 8.89 -7.39 10.95
CA ALA A 19 8.86 -7.51 12.41
C ALA A 19 7.55 -8.17 12.86
N VAL A 20 6.43 -7.81 12.23
CA VAL A 20 5.13 -8.48 12.43
C VAL A 20 5.19 -9.93 11.97
N GLU A 21 5.69 -10.17 10.75
CA GLU A 21 5.79 -11.51 10.15
C GLU A 21 6.62 -12.47 11.02
N LYS A 22 7.80 -12.03 11.47
CA LYS A 22 8.67 -12.79 12.37
C LYS A 22 8.06 -12.98 13.76
N SER A 23 7.28 -12.03 14.26
CA SER A 23 6.63 -12.15 15.57
C SER A 23 5.57 -13.26 15.55
N ILE A 24 4.76 -13.28 14.50
CA ILE A 24 3.67 -14.25 14.34
C ILE A 24 4.20 -15.63 13.95
N LYS A 25 5.21 -15.72 13.08
CA LYS A 25 5.81 -17.00 12.66
C LYS A 25 6.52 -17.76 13.80
N LYS A 26 6.77 -17.10 14.94
CA LYS A 26 7.33 -17.74 16.14
C LYS A 26 6.28 -18.43 17.01
N ILE A 27 5.00 -18.23 16.74
CA ILE A 27 3.90 -18.85 17.50
C ILE A 27 3.74 -20.29 17.01
N ASP A 28 3.81 -21.25 17.94
CA ASP A 28 3.56 -22.66 17.61
C ASP A 28 2.09 -22.86 17.21
N GLY A 29 1.87 -23.40 16.02
CA GLY A 29 0.55 -23.52 15.38
C GLY A 29 0.27 -22.53 14.24
N VAL A 30 1.18 -21.60 13.94
CA VAL A 30 1.12 -20.78 12.71
C VAL A 30 1.90 -21.47 11.60
N GLU A 31 1.25 -21.74 10.47
CA GLU A 31 1.88 -22.42 9.31
C GLU A 31 2.37 -21.40 8.27
N ASP A 32 1.54 -20.41 7.94
CA ASP A 32 1.89 -19.40 6.95
C ASP A 32 1.36 -18.01 7.34
N ILE A 33 2.08 -16.97 6.93
CA ILE A 33 1.71 -15.57 7.12
C ILE A 33 2.15 -14.74 5.93
N SER A 34 1.23 -13.92 5.41
CA SER A 34 1.53 -12.87 4.45
C SER A 34 1.07 -11.51 4.98
N VAL A 35 2.00 -10.55 5.06
CA VAL A 35 1.70 -9.18 5.50
C VAL A 35 1.69 -8.25 4.29
N ASN A 36 0.59 -7.55 4.06
CA ASN A 36 0.45 -6.55 3.02
C ASN A 36 0.62 -5.14 3.60
N LEU A 37 1.77 -4.52 3.35
CA LEU A 37 2.07 -3.15 3.77
C LEU A 37 1.24 -2.10 3.01
N LEU A 38 0.78 -2.40 1.78
CA LEU A 38 0.00 -1.45 0.98
C LEU A 38 -1.43 -1.32 1.50
N GLN A 39 -2.01 -2.43 1.95
CA GLN A 39 -3.38 -2.49 2.45
C GLN A 39 -3.47 -2.45 3.99
N ASN A 40 -2.35 -2.30 4.69
CA ASN A 40 -2.28 -2.31 6.16
C ASN A 40 -3.01 -3.54 6.76
N ASN A 41 -2.79 -4.72 6.18
CA ASN A 41 -3.41 -5.96 6.65
C ASN A 41 -2.44 -7.14 6.60
N MET A 42 -2.82 -8.24 7.23
CA MET A 42 -2.10 -9.51 7.18
C MET A 42 -3.09 -10.68 7.06
N ASN A 43 -2.69 -11.70 6.32
CA ASN A 43 -3.36 -12.98 6.23
C ASN A 43 -2.54 -14.01 7.01
N VAL A 44 -3.16 -14.69 7.96
CA VAL A 44 -2.50 -15.70 8.80
C VAL A 44 -3.22 -17.03 8.65
N THR A 45 -2.47 -18.09 8.33
CA THR A 45 -2.93 -19.47 8.32
C THR A 45 -2.44 -20.16 9.60
N PHE A 46 -3.36 -20.56 10.46
CA PHE A 46 -3.04 -21.14 11.77
C PHE A 46 -3.97 -22.30 12.16
N ASP A 47 -3.51 -23.09 13.12
CA ASP A 47 -4.26 -24.16 13.75
C ASP A 47 -5.11 -23.61 14.91
N GLU A 48 -6.44 -23.58 14.74
CA GLU A 48 -7.39 -23.10 15.76
C GLU A 48 -7.33 -23.89 17.07
N SER A 49 -6.81 -25.12 17.06
CA SER A 49 -6.68 -25.92 18.28
C SER A 49 -5.50 -25.47 19.16
N LYS A 50 -4.54 -24.72 18.60
CA LYS A 50 -3.30 -24.29 19.27
C LYS A 50 -3.21 -22.78 19.48
N VAL A 51 -3.80 -21.98 18.59
CA VAL A 51 -3.63 -20.52 18.57
C VAL A 51 -4.99 -19.85 18.48
N SER A 52 -5.28 -18.92 19.41
CA SER A 52 -6.48 -18.10 19.36
C SER A 52 -6.25 -16.78 18.61
N GLU A 53 -7.32 -16.17 18.08
CA GLU A 53 -7.25 -14.83 17.47
C GLU A 53 -6.65 -13.79 18.42
N SER A 54 -6.89 -13.94 19.73
CA SER A 54 -6.36 -13.02 20.75
C SER A 54 -4.85 -13.12 20.90
N ASP A 55 -4.27 -14.31 20.68
CA ASP A 55 -2.82 -14.52 20.76
C ASP A 55 -2.10 -13.90 19.56
N ILE A 56 -2.72 -13.99 18.39
CA ILE A 56 -2.27 -13.33 17.15
C ILE A 56 -2.25 -11.82 17.36
N ILE A 57 -3.34 -11.21 17.86
CA ILE A 57 -3.41 -9.76 18.12
C ILE A 57 -2.35 -9.33 19.13
N LYS A 58 -2.24 -10.04 20.27
CA LYS A 58 -1.22 -9.76 21.29
C LYS A 58 0.20 -9.87 20.75
N ALA A 59 0.48 -10.80 19.85
CA ALA A 59 1.79 -10.95 19.25
C ALA A 59 2.15 -9.78 18.31
N VAL A 60 1.17 -9.19 17.60
CA VAL A 60 1.37 -7.97 16.81
C VAL A 60 1.61 -6.75 17.72
N GLU A 61 0.87 -6.64 18.82
CA GLU A 61 1.06 -5.59 19.83
C GLU A 61 2.44 -5.69 20.51
N LYS A 62 2.83 -6.92 20.85
CA LYS A 62 4.18 -7.28 21.32
C LYS A 62 5.25 -7.01 20.28
N ALA A 63 4.96 -7.00 18.99
CA ALA A 63 5.93 -6.57 17.98
C ALA A 63 6.06 -5.04 17.94
N GLY A 64 4.97 -4.29 18.07
CA GLY A 64 5.07 -2.87 17.78
C GLY A 64 3.78 -2.16 17.41
N TYR A 65 2.79 -2.92 16.95
CA TYR A 65 1.78 -2.46 16.01
C TYR A 65 0.39 -2.77 16.54
N GLY A 66 -0.66 -2.13 16.03
CA GLY A 66 -2.04 -2.49 16.39
C GLY A 66 -2.56 -3.59 15.45
N ALA A 67 -3.44 -4.46 15.93
CA ALA A 67 -4.11 -5.45 15.09
C ALA A 67 -5.60 -5.59 15.45
N THR A 68 -6.46 -5.70 14.44
CA THR A 68 -7.90 -5.95 14.59
C THR A 68 -8.39 -7.01 13.60
N SER A 69 -9.29 -7.90 14.05
CA SER A 69 -9.90 -8.94 13.20
C SER A 69 -10.94 -8.33 12.26
N VAL A 70 -10.90 -8.70 10.97
CA VAL A 70 -11.85 -8.19 9.96
C VAL A 70 -13.28 -8.69 10.22
N LYS A 71 -13.45 -9.88 10.81
CA LYS A 71 -14.77 -10.46 11.12
C LYS A 71 -15.56 -9.68 12.18
N ALA A 72 -14.87 -8.98 13.09
CA ALA A 72 -15.51 -8.15 14.10
C ALA A 72 -15.96 -6.77 13.57
N ALA A 73 -15.52 -6.37 12.37
CA ALA A 73 -15.80 -5.08 11.76
C ALA A 73 -17.04 -5.07 10.84
N GLY A 74 -17.85 -6.15 10.85
CA GLY A 74 -19.04 -6.31 9.99
C GLY A 74 -20.22 -5.38 10.30
N LYS A 75 -20.06 -4.35 11.15
CA LYS A 75 -21.05 -3.29 11.36
C LYS A 75 -20.35 -1.94 11.33
N ALA A 76 -20.68 -1.14 10.32
CA ALA A 76 -20.17 0.20 10.02
C ALA A 76 -18.75 0.25 9.40
N MET A 77 -18.64 -0.12 8.13
CA MET A 77 -17.57 0.37 7.27
C MET A 77 -18.15 1.30 6.19
N GLU A 78 -18.61 2.48 6.64
CA GLU A 78 -18.80 3.62 5.74
C GLU A 78 -17.43 4.02 5.15
N GLU A 79 -17.32 3.97 3.82
CA GLU A 79 -16.59 4.88 2.91
C GLU A 79 -15.27 5.55 3.35
N ARG A 80 -14.47 4.97 4.25
CA ARG A 80 -13.12 5.50 4.56
C ARG A 80 -12.06 4.65 3.90
N ASN A 81 -11.53 5.15 2.78
CA ASN A 81 -10.36 4.57 2.12
C ASN A 81 -9.11 4.88 2.98
N PRO A 82 -8.53 3.89 3.70
CA PRO A 82 -7.43 4.12 4.61
C PRO A 82 -6.20 4.71 3.91
N ALA A 83 -6.00 4.43 2.62
CA ALA A 83 -4.91 4.99 1.82
C ALA A 83 -5.08 6.50 1.55
N GLU A 84 -6.32 6.98 1.38
CA GLU A 84 -6.60 8.40 1.20
C GLU A 84 -6.43 9.20 2.50
N GLU A 85 -6.83 8.63 3.63
CA GLU A 85 -6.62 9.25 4.94
C GLU A 85 -5.13 9.36 5.26
N GLU A 86 -4.36 8.29 5.01
CA GLU A 86 -2.91 8.29 5.17
C GLU A 86 -2.24 9.35 4.28
N TYR A 87 -2.66 9.47 3.01
CA TYR A 87 -2.18 10.53 2.12
C TYR A 87 -2.47 11.94 2.64
N LYS A 88 -3.71 12.21 3.09
CA LYS A 88 -4.09 13.51 3.65
C LYS A 88 -3.30 13.84 4.92
N GLU A 89 -3.09 12.85 5.79
CA GLU A 89 -2.27 12.99 7.00
C GLU A 89 -0.82 13.32 6.64
N MET A 90 -0.19 12.54 5.75
CA MET A 90 1.19 12.77 5.33
C MET A 90 1.36 14.13 4.64
N LYS A 91 0.38 14.56 3.84
CA LYS A 91 0.38 15.88 3.21
C LYS A 91 0.42 17.00 4.26
N LYS A 92 -0.44 16.92 5.28
CA LYS A 92 -0.46 17.88 6.38
C LYS A 92 0.88 17.88 7.13
N ARG A 93 1.40 16.69 7.49
CA ARG A 93 2.68 16.56 8.19
C ARG A 93 3.84 17.18 7.39
N LEU A 94 3.89 16.94 6.08
CA LEU A 94 4.90 17.52 5.21
C LEU A 94 4.83 19.06 5.15
N ILE A 95 3.63 19.61 4.93
CA ILE A 95 3.44 21.08 4.86
C ILE A 95 3.88 21.74 6.16
N TRP A 96 3.42 21.22 7.30
CA TRP A 96 3.82 21.77 8.60
C TRP A 96 5.31 21.58 8.87
N SER A 97 5.90 20.44 8.50
CA SER A 97 7.35 20.23 8.66
C SER A 97 8.17 21.19 7.81
N LEU A 98 7.77 21.44 6.56
CA LEU A 98 8.40 22.41 5.66
C LEU A 98 8.28 23.85 6.19
N LEU A 99 7.12 24.22 6.75
CA LEU A 99 6.89 25.55 7.30
C LEU A 99 7.92 25.94 8.36
N PHE A 100 8.35 24.98 9.19
CA PHE A 100 9.35 25.23 10.25
C PHE A 100 10.78 24.91 9.79
N THR A 101 10.96 23.92 8.90
CA THR A 101 12.29 23.51 8.43
C THR A 101 12.91 24.51 7.46
N VAL A 102 12.12 25.16 6.60
CA VAL A 102 12.66 26.15 5.65
C VAL A 102 13.25 27.36 6.38
N PRO A 103 12.56 28.00 7.36
CA PRO A 103 13.17 29.04 8.19
C PRO A 103 14.37 28.53 9.00
N LEU A 104 14.28 27.32 9.57
CA LEU A 104 15.39 26.72 10.33
C LEU A 104 16.65 26.59 9.46
N PHE A 105 16.49 26.03 8.25
CA PHE A 105 17.58 25.88 7.29
C PHE A 105 18.15 27.22 6.85
N TYR A 106 17.29 28.21 6.59
CA TYR A 106 17.71 29.57 6.23
C TYR A 106 18.54 30.22 7.33
N LEU A 107 18.13 30.10 8.60
CA LEU A 107 18.87 30.66 9.73
C LEU A 107 20.19 29.94 10.00
N ALA A 108 20.22 28.61 9.86
CA ALA A 108 21.43 27.83 10.09
C ALA A 108 22.48 28.05 9.00
N MET A 109 22.09 28.10 7.73
CA MET A 109 23.01 28.30 6.62
C MET A 109 23.30 29.78 6.28
N GLY A 110 22.47 30.71 6.77
CA GLY A 110 22.55 32.12 6.37
C GLY A 110 23.87 32.81 6.74
N ASN A 111 24.47 32.45 7.88
CA ASN A 111 25.76 32.99 8.30
C ASN A 111 26.93 32.48 7.44
N MET A 112 26.78 31.31 6.79
CA MET A 112 27.83 30.74 5.92
C MET A 112 27.78 31.29 4.49
N TYR A 113 26.61 31.75 4.04
CA TYR A 113 26.36 32.22 2.67
C TYR A 113 26.11 33.74 2.56
N ASP A 114 26.37 34.50 3.63
CA ASP A 114 26.13 35.94 3.72
C ASP A 114 24.69 36.35 3.35
N TRP A 115 23.70 35.54 3.70
CA TRP A 115 22.29 35.84 3.44
C TRP A 115 21.79 36.96 4.36
N PRO A 116 20.80 37.77 3.90
CA PRO A 116 20.21 38.81 4.73
C PRO A 116 19.45 38.16 5.89
N LEU A 117 20.07 38.17 7.06
CA LEU A 117 19.52 37.66 8.29
C LEU A 117 18.98 38.83 9.15
N PRO A 118 17.92 38.59 9.94
CA PRO A 118 17.35 39.65 10.76
C PRO A 118 18.34 40.15 11.81
N GLY A 119 18.51 41.47 11.95
CA GLY A 119 19.47 42.11 12.86
C GLY A 119 19.32 41.75 14.35
N PHE A 120 18.17 41.19 14.75
CA PHE A 120 17.92 40.73 16.12
C PHE A 120 18.46 39.31 16.40
N ILE A 121 18.90 38.59 15.36
CA ILE A 121 19.47 37.22 15.45
C ILE A 121 20.97 37.23 15.09
N THR A 122 21.45 38.26 14.39
CA THR A 122 22.84 38.35 13.93
C THR A 122 23.75 39.08 14.93
N GLY A 123 25.04 38.73 14.88
CA GLY A 123 26.09 39.34 15.69
C GLY A 123 26.49 38.52 16.92
N HIS A 124 27.73 38.73 17.37
CA HIS A 124 28.32 38.03 18.52
C HIS A 124 27.51 38.18 19.81
N SER A 125 26.75 39.26 19.96
CA SER A 125 25.85 39.51 21.08
C SER A 125 24.55 38.69 21.06
N ASN A 126 24.12 38.21 19.88
CA ASN A 126 22.82 37.56 19.66
C ASN A 126 22.93 36.06 19.37
N VAL A 127 24.12 35.47 19.54
CA VAL A 127 24.39 34.04 19.30
C VAL A 127 23.45 33.14 20.11
N MET A 128 23.13 33.53 21.34
CA MET A 128 22.17 32.80 22.17
C MET A 128 20.75 32.83 21.57
N SER A 129 20.31 33.99 21.08
CA SER A 129 19.01 34.16 20.42
C SER A 129 18.92 33.32 19.14
N LEU A 130 20.01 33.24 18.37
CA LEU A 130 20.11 32.36 17.19
C LEU A 130 19.95 30.89 17.57
N ALA A 131 20.71 30.42 18.57
CA ALA A 131 20.68 29.02 19.00
C ALA A 131 19.30 28.60 19.54
N PHE A 132 18.67 29.46 20.36
CA PHE A 132 17.30 29.21 20.84
C PHE A 132 16.25 29.26 19.73
N THR A 133 16.41 30.15 18.74
CA THR A 133 15.47 30.22 17.61
C THR A 133 15.54 28.96 16.77
N GLN A 134 16.75 28.45 16.48
CA GLN A 134 16.91 27.17 15.78
C GLN A 134 16.30 25.99 16.57
N PHE A 135 16.50 25.95 17.89
CA PHE A 135 15.88 24.93 18.75
C PHE A 135 14.34 25.02 18.72
N LEU A 136 13.77 26.21 18.87
CA LEU A 136 12.33 26.47 18.82
C LEU A 136 11.70 26.09 17.48
N LEU A 137 12.41 26.29 16.36
CA LEU A 137 11.94 25.86 15.04
C LEU A 137 12.05 24.34 14.84
N THR A 138 13.03 23.69 15.47
CA THR A 138 13.24 22.24 15.35
C THR A 138 12.21 21.43 16.16
N LEU A 139 11.75 21.97 17.30
CA LEU A 139 10.79 21.33 18.20
C LEU A 139 9.46 20.93 17.50
N PRO A 140 8.74 21.84 16.81
CA PRO A 140 7.54 21.51 16.06
C PRO A 140 7.78 20.39 15.04
N VAL A 141 8.90 20.42 14.32
CA VAL A 141 9.25 19.40 13.33
C VAL A 141 9.41 18.03 14.00
N ALA A 142 10.07 17.96 15.15
CA ALA A 142 10.22 16.73 15.93
C ALA A 142 8.87 16.22 16.46
N ILE A 143 7.99 17.10 16.93
CA ILE A 143 6.66 16.75 17.48
C ILE A 143 5.73 16.23 16.37
N ILE A 144 5.66 16.92 15.22
CA ILE A 144 4.90 16.49 14.05
C ILE A 144 5.33 15.08 13.62
N ASN A 145 6.62 14.78 13.79
CA ASN A 145 7.25 13.53 13.39
C ASN A 145 7.51 12.55 14.55
N HIS A 146 6.80 12.71 15.69
CA HIS A 146 6.94 11.87 16.89
C HIS A 146 6.80 10.37 16.62
N LYS A 147 6.06 9.99 15.57
CA LYS A 147 5.85 8.59 15.18
C LYS A 147 7.16 7.87 14.86
N PHE A 148 8.14 8.56 14.23
CA PHE A 148 9.45 7.97 13.96
C PHE A 148 10.20 7.63 15.25
N TYR A 149 10.14 8.51 16.25
CA TYR A 149 10.72 8.24 17.57
C TYR A 149 10.02 7.10 18.29
N LYS A 150 8.67 7.12 18.33
CA LYS A 150 7.88 6.09 19.02
C LYS A 150 8.12 4.71 18.45
N VAL A 151 8.11 4.57 17.12
CA VAL A 151 8.35 3.29 16.44
C VAL A 151 9.82 2.91 16.49
N GLY A 152 10.72 3.86 16.23
CA GLY A 152 12.16 3.65 16.18
C GLY A 152 12.75 3.15 17.50
N PHE A 153 12.44 3.81 18.62
CA PHE A 153 12.90 3.36 19.93
C PHE A 153 12.24 2.04 20.34
N LYS A 154 10.93 1.88 20.11
CA LYS A 154 10.22 0.64 20.44
C LYS A 154 10.80 -0.58 19.72
N THR A 155 11.16 -0.45 18.44
CA THR A 155 11.72 -1.53 17.62
C THR A 155 13.20 -1.79 17.94
N LEU A 156 13.96 -0.76 18.26
CA LEU A 156 15.34 -0.87 18.74
C LEU A 156 15.42 -1.69 20.04
N PHE A 157 14.64 -1.33 21.06
CA PHE A 157 14.64 -2.04 22.35
C PHE A 157 14.10 -3.48 22.27
N LYS A 158 13.36 -3.80 21.21
CA LYS A 158 12.86 -5.17 20.95
C LYS A 158 13.82 -6.03 20.14
N GLY A 159 15.01 -5.52 19.80
CA GLY A 159 16.02 -6.27 19.05
C GLY A 159 15.69 -6.44 17.57
N SER A 160 14.79 -5.61 17.02
CA SER A 160 14.44 -5.61 15.61
C SER A 160 14.57 -4.21 15.01
N PRO A 161 15.78 -3.61 15.02
CA PRO A 161 15.98 -2.24 14.56
C PRO A 161 15.64 -2.09 13.07
N ASN A 162 15.07 -0.95 12.72
CA ASN A 162 14.64 -0.63 11.37
C ASN A 162 15.07 0.79 10.96
N MET A 163 14.59 1.28 9.80
CA MET A 163 14.88 2.64 9.34
C MET A 163 14.43 3.70 10.36
N ASP A 164 13.27 3.53 10.99
CA ASP A 164 12.77 4.45 12.03
C ASP A 164 13.70 4.46 13.25
N SER A 165 14.38 3.35 13.58
CA SER A 165 15.39 3.29 14.64
C SER A 165 16.62 4.16 14.33
N LEU A 166 17.14 4.11 13.10
CA LEU A 166 18.27 4.95 12.68
C LEU A 166 17.91 6.43 12.75
N ILE A 167 16.71 6.78 12.26
CA ILE A 167 16.19 8.15 12.29
C ILE A 167 16.07 8.62 13.74
N ALA A 168 15.41 7.83 14.59
CA ALA A 168 15.19 8.17 16.00
C ALA A 168 16.50 8.39 16.78
N ILE A 169 17.52 7.55 16.56
CA ILE A 169 18.83 7.72 17.19
C ILE A 169 19.55 8.93 16.62
N GLY A 170 19.65 9.04 15.29
CA GLY A 170 20.41 10.11 14.63
C GLY A 170 19.85 11.50 14.92
N THR A 171 18.56 11.71 14.68
CA THR A 171 17.93 13.01 14.91
C THR A 171 17.75 13.29 16.40
N GLY A 172 17.54 12.26 17.22
CA GLY A 172 17.50 12.38 18.67
C GLY A 172 18.85 12.82 19.26
N ALA A 173 19.95 12.22 18.79
CA ALA A 173 21.31 12.57 19.19
C ALA A 173 21.68 14.00 18.73
N ALA A 174 21.32 14.38 17.50
CA ALA A 174 21.54 15.74 17.01
C ALA A 174 20.78 16.80 17.85
N ILE A 175 19.51 16.55 18.21
CA ILE A 175 18.75 17.45 19.08
C ILE A 175 19.37 17.52 20.49
N ALA A 176 19.75 16.37 21.06
CA ALA A 176 20.37 16.33 22.38
C ALA A 176 21.73 17.07 22.40
N TYR A 177 22.54 16.89 21.35
CA TYR A 177 23.80 17.59 21.18
C TYR A 177 23.58 19.10 20.99
N GLY A 178 22.61 19.52 20.18
CA GLY A 178 22.27 20.94 20.02
C GLY A 178 21.84 21.59 21.33
N VAL A 179 21.07 20.89 22.17
CA VAL A 179 20.72 21.37 23.52
C VAL A 179 21.97 21.51 24.39
N PHE A 180 22.88 20.54 24.35
CA PHE A 180 24.17 20.63 25.04
C PHE A 180 25.01 21.83 24.53
N ALA A 181 25.06 22.06 23.22
CA ALA A 181 25.74 23.17 22.61
C ALA A 181 25.16 24.53 23.06
N ILE A 182 23.84 24.66 23.23
CA ILE A 182 23.21 25.85 23.84
C ILE A 182 23.78 26.14 25.24
N TYR A 183 23.90 25.11 26.09
CA TYR A 183 24.46 25.28 27.44
C TYR A 183 25.95 25.68 27.39
N ARG A 184 26.72 25.13 26.44
CA ARG A 184 28.15 25.47 26.24
C ARG A 184 28.32 26.90 25.76
N ILE A 185 27.48 27.36 24.83
CA ILE A 185 27.42 28.76 24.39
C ILE A 185 27.13 29.67 25.59
N GLY A 186 26.16 29.31 26.44
CA GLY A 186 25.83 30.08 27.64
C GLY A 186 26.98 30.16 28.64
N PHE A 187 27.69 29.04 28.85
CA PHE A 187 28.88 29.00 29.69
C PHE A 187 30.02 29.87 29.11
N GLY A 188 30.24 29.81 27.79
CA GLY A 188 31.26 30.60 27.09
C GLY A 188 30.99 32.10 27.18
N LEU A 189 29.73 32.52 26.99
CA LEU A 189 29.30 33.91 27.19
C LEU A 189 29.49 34.38 28.64
N GLY A 190 29.31 33.50 29.63
CA GLY A 190 29.52 33.83 31.04
C GLY A 190 30.99 33.94 31.48
N HIS A 191 31.93 33.45 30.66
CA HIS A 191 33.37 33.46 30.95
C HIS A 191 34.17 34.24 29.89
N ASP A 192 33.52 35.07 29.08
CA ASP A 192 34.10 35.85 27.97
C ASP A 192 34.96 35.02 26.99
N ASN A 193 34.67 33.73 26.84
CA ASN A 193 35.39 32.84 25.94
C ASN A 193 34.71 32.81 24.56
N MET A 194 35.02 33.81 23.74
CA MET A 194 34.41 34.00 22.42
C MET A 194 34.78 32.92 21.40
N ASP A 195 35.94 32.28 21.54
CA ASP A 195 36.35 31.16 20.67
C ASP A 195 35.46 29.94 20.90
N LEU A 196 35.15 29.66 22.17
CA LEU A 196 34.23 28.59 22.55
C LEU A 196 32.81 28.87 22.03
N VAL A 197 32.34 30.11 22.18
CA VAL A 197 31.01 30.54 21.68
C VAL A 197 30.92 30.37 20.17
N ASN A 198 31.92 30.85 19.42
CA ASN A 198 31.91 30.74 17.96
C ASN A 198 31.98 29.28 17.49
N THR A 199 32.73 28.42 18.17
CA THR A 199 32.83 26.99 17.82
C THR A 199 31.46 26.31 17.95
N TYR A 200 30.81 26.37 19.11
CA TYR A 200 29.51 25.71 19.32
C TYR A 200 28.35 26.40 18.59
N ALA A 201 28.48 27.68 18.24
CA ALA A 201 27.47 28.38 17.44
C ALA A 201 27.37 27.83 16.01
N HIS A 202 28.48 27.35 15.44
CA HIS A 202 28.49 26.68 14.14
C HIS A 202 28.07 25.22 14.26
N ASP A 203 28.36 24.59 15.40
CA ASP A 203 28.08 23.19 15.71
C ASP A 203 26.76 23.01 16.49
N LEU A 204 25.63 23.53 16.01
CA LEU A 204 24.32 23.35 16.67
C LEU A 204 23.55 22.11 16.19
N TYR A 205 23.69 21.70 14.93
CA TYR A 205 23.07 20.53 14.29
C TYR A 205 21.53 20.41 14.38
N PHE A 206 20.84 21.48 14.79
CA PHE A 206 19.38 21.54 14.82
C PHE A 206 18.78 21.46 13.41
N GLU A 207 19.43 22.11 12.44
CA GLU A 207 19.07 22.05 11.03
C GLU A 207 19.19 20.64 10.48
N SER A 208 20.24 19.90 10.85
CA SER A 208 20.42 18.51 10.46
C SER A 208 19.23 17.66 10.92
N ALA A 209 18.83 17.77 12.20
CA ALA A 209 17.67 17.05 12.71
C ALA A 209 16.36 17.42 11.99
N GLY A 210 16.09 18.71 11.80
CA GLY A 210 14.87 19.20 11.16
C GLY A 210 14.76 18.83 9.67
N VAL A 211 15.85 18.99 8.91
CA VAL A 211 15.90 18.69 7.49
C VAL A 211 15.74 17.19 7.25
N ILE A 212 16.44 16.34 8.01
CA ILE A 212 16.33 14.88 7.89
C ILE A 212 14.88 14.43 8.09
N LEU A 213 14.24 14.85 9.19
CA LEU A 213 12.84 14.49 9.48
C LEU A 213 11.88 14.94 8.36
N THR A 214 12.10 16.13 7.82
CA THR A 214 11.26 16.68 6.75
C THR A 214 11.46 15.95 5.42
N LEU A 215 12.69 15.63 5.04
CA LEU A 215 12.98 14.87 3.82
C LEU A 215 12.44 13.43 3.89
N ILE A 216 12.52 12.79 5.05
CA ILE A 216 11.91 11.47 5.26
C ILE A 216 10.39 11.56 5.15
N THR A 217 9.79 12.61 5.73
CA THR A 217 8.35 12.87 5.61
C THR A 217 7.94 13.11 4.17
N LEU A 218 8.76 13.81 3.38
CA LEU A 218 8.56 13.97 1.93
C LEU A 218 8.58 12.62 1.22
N GLY A 219 9.55 11.76 1.51
CA GLY A 219 9.60 10.39 0.98
C GLY A 219 8.33 9.59 1.31
N LYS A 220 7.87 9.64 2.57
CA LYS A 220 6.64 8.99 3.02
C LYS A 220 5.37 9.58 2.38
N PHE A 221 5.35 10.87 2.11
CA PHE A 221 4.27 11.52 1.39
C PHE A 221 4.20 11.05 -0.07
N LEU A 222 5.35 10.97 -0.76
CA LEU A 222 5.43 10.43 -2.12
C LEU A 222 4.99 8.95 -2.16
N GLU A 223 5.36 8.17 -1.13
CA GLU A 223 4.90 6.79 -0.93
C GLU A 223 3.36 6.71 -0.81
N ALA A 224 2.77 7.51 0.08
CA ALA A 224 1.32 7.51 0.30
C ALA A 224 0.55 7.97 -0.96
N LYS A 225 1.08 8.97 -1.67
CA LYS A 225 0.51 9.44 -2.95
C LYS A 225 0.51 8.34 -4.01
N ALA A 226 1.62 7.60 -4.10
CA ALA A 226 1.74 6.46 -5.00
C ALA A 226 0.67 5.40 -4.68
N LYS A 227 0.59 4.94 -3.42
CA LYS A 227 -0.39 3.94 -2.99
C LYS A 227 -1.84 4.33 -3.27
N GLY A 228 -2.21 5.59 -3.03
CA GLY A 228 -3.58 6.08 -3.20
C GLY A 228 -4.14 5.93 -4.63
N SER A 229 -3.29 6.09 -5.65
CA SER A 229 -3.70 5.99 -7.07
C SER A 229 -4.13 4.57 -7.48
N THR A 230 -3.66 3.53 -6.78
CA THR A 230 -3.96 2.13 -7.09
C THR A 230 -5.28 1.68 -6.48
N SER A 231 -5.60 2.14 -5.26
CA SER A 231 -6.89 1.88 -4.62
C SER A 231 -8.07 2.41 -5.45
N GLU A 232 -7.86 3.48 -6.22
CA GLU A 232 -8.87 4.04 -7.11
C GLU A 232 -9.24 3.10 -8.26
N ALA A 233 -8.28 2.32 -8.78
CA ALA A 233 -8.55 1.31 -9.82
C ALA A 233 -9.37 0.13 -9.29
N ILE A 234 -9.14 -0.28 -8.04
CA ILE A 234 -9.93 -1.32 -7.35
C ILE A 234 -11.33 -0.80 -7.03
N LYS A 235 -11.45 0.47 -6.60
CA LYS A 235 -12.75 1.11 -6.36
C LYS A 235 -13.63 1.12 -7.61
N LYS A 236 -13.03 1.34 -8.79
CA LYS A 236 -13.76 1.22 -10.08
C LYS A 236 -14.29 -0.20 -10.34
N LEU A 237 -13.68 -1.25 -9.79
CA LEU A 237 -14.21 -2.61 -9.83
C LEU A 237 -15.33 -2.82 -8.80
N MET A 238 -15.24 -2.21 -7.62
CA MET A 238 -16.30 -2.25 -6.60
C MET A 238 -17.55 -1.49 -7.02
N ASP A 239 -17.38 -0.38 -7.75
CA ASP A 239 -18.48 0.39 -8.35
C ASP A 239 -19.27 -0.42 -9.42
N LEU A 240 -18.77 -1.60 -9.83
CA LEU A 240 -19.49 -2.53 -10.70
C LEU A 240 -20.56 -3.33 -9.96
N SER A 241 -20.51 -3.44 -8.63
CA SER A 241 -21.57 -4.07 -7.87
C SER A 241 -22.68 -3.05 -7.60
N PRO A 242 -23.95 -3.36 -7.92
CA PRO A 242 -25.06 -2.50 -7.50
C PRO A 242 -25.13 -2.42 -5.96
N LYS A 243 -25.51 -1.26 -5.42
CA LYS A 243 -25.68 -1.04 -3.97
C LYS A 243 -27.06 -1.50 -3.48
N THR A 244 -28.06 -1.53 -4.36
CA THR A 244 -29.43 -1.94 -4.07
C THR A 244 -29.92 -2.98 -5.06
N ALA A 245 -30.86 -3.80 -4.63
CA ALA A 245 -31.56 -4.79 -5.45
C ALA A 245 -33.07 -4.67 -5.24
N LEU A 246 -33.84 -4.87 -6.31
CA LEU A 246 -35.30 -4.97 -6.24
C LEU A 246 -35.66 -6.43 -5.99
N VAL A 247 -36.28 -6.71 -4.85
CA VAL A 247 -36.62 -8.07 -4.39
C VAL A 247 -38.12 -8.19 -4.23
N GLU A 248 -38.67 -9.34 -4.60
CA GLU A 248 -40.06 -9.71 -4.39
C GLU A 248 -40.14 -10.70 -3.22
N ARG A 249 -40.72 -10.26 -2.10
CA ARG A 249 -40.99 -11.13 -0.93
C ARG A 249 -42.49 -11.11 -0.66
N ASN A 250 -43.11 -12.29 -0.58
CA ASN A 250 -44.56 -12.43 -0.37
C ASN A 250 -45.44 -11.66 -1.38
N GLY A 251 -44.98 -11.54 -2.63
CA GLY A 251 -45.69 -10.81 -3.70
C GLY A 251 -45.62 -9.29 -3.60
N ILE A 252 -44.78 -8.74 -2.72
CA ILE A 252 -44.52 -7.30 -2.59
C ILE A 252 -43.11 -7.02 -3.08
N GLU A 253 -42.99 -6.11 -4.04
CA GLU A 253 -41.70 -5.61 -4.52
C GLU A 253 -41.15 -4.55 -3.56
N GLY A 254 -39.90 -4.71 -3.13
CA GLY A 254 -39.20 -3.77 -2.26
C GLY A 254 -37.73 -3.65 -2.67
N GLU A 255 -37.19 -2.44 -2.58
CA GLU A 255 -35.78 -2.19 -2.81
C GLU A 255 -35.01 -2.38 -1.49
N VAL A 256 -34.01 -3.27 -1.50
CA VAL A 256 -33.18 -3.59 -0.33
C VAL A 256 -31.70 -3.40 -0.66
N PRO A 257 -30.84 -3.11 0.34
CA PRO A 257 -29.39 -3.17 0.18
C PRO A 257 -28.93 -4.57 -0.25
N VAL A 258 -27.91 -4.65 -1.10
CA VAL A 258 -27.40 -5.95 -1.61
C VAL A 258 -26.85 -6.82 -0.48
N GLU A 259 -26.40 -6.21 0.61
CA GLU A 259 -25.92 -6.88 1.83
C GLU A 259 -27.03 -7.60 2.60
N GLU A 260 -28.29 -7.21 2.39
CA GLU A 260 -29.47 -7.83 3.02
C GLU A 260 -30.12 -8.92 2.15
N LEU A 261 -29.52 -9.23 1.00
CA LEU A 261 -29.95 -10.32 0.15
C LEU A 261 -29.72 -11.67 0.83
N ILE A 262 -30.73 -12.51 0.78
CA ILE A 262 -30.71 -13.85 1.32
C ILE A 262 -30.79 -14.83 0.15
N LYS A 263 -30.15 -15.99 0.29
CA LYS A 263 -30.32 -17.09 -0.66
C LYS A 263 -31.81 -17.42 -0.81
N GLU A 264 -32.21 -17.78 -2.03
CA GLU A 264 -33.60 -18.00 -2.46
C GLU A 264 -34.46 -16.73 -2.64
N ASP A 265 -33.93 -15.52 -2.40
CA ASP A 265 -34.65 -14.29 -2.74
C ASP A 265 -34.97 -14.24 -4.25
N ILE A 266 -36.19 -13.78 -4.58
CA ILE A 266 -36.61 -13.53 -5.96
C ILE A 266 -36.24 -12.09 -6.30
N ILE A 267 -35.28 -11.92 -7.20
CA ILE A 267 -34.72 -10.64 -7.58
C ILE A 267 -35.24 -10.25 -8.96
N ILE A 268 -35.72 -9.02 -9.08
CA ILE A 268 -36.24 -8.45 -10.31
C ILE A 268 -35.19 -7.51 -10.91
N VAL A 269 -34.79 -7.76 -12.15
CA VAL A 269 -33.81 -6.92 -12.85
C VAL A 269 -34.44 -6.32 -14.11
N LYS A 270 -34.47 -4.99 -14.16
CA LYS A 270 -34.93 -4.23 -15.32
C LYS A 270 -33.83 -4.10 -16.39
N PRO A 271 -34.18 -3.83 -17.66
CA PRO A 271 -33.21 -3.56 -18.72
C PRO A 271 -32.24 -2.43 -18.32
N GLY A 272 -30.97 -2.57 -18.69
CA GLY A 272 -29.88 -1.64 -18.39
C GLY A 272 -29.32 -1.73 -16.97
N LYS A 273 -29.89 -2.55 -16.08
CA LYS A 273 -29.41 -2.72 -14.71
C LYS A 273 -28.44 -3.89 -14.59
N ARG A 274 -27.61 -3.86 -13.55
CA ARG A 274 -26.65 -4.91 -13.23
C ARG A 274 -27.30 -6.01 -12.40
N ILE A 275 -26.79 -7.23 -12.55
CA ILE A 275 -27.19 -8.37 -11.76
C ILE A 275 -26.52 -8.29 -10.37
N PRO A 276 -27.29 -8.24 -9.26
CA PRO A 276 -26.74 -8.05 -7.91
C PRO A 276 -26.20 -9.34 -7.25
N ALA A 277 -26.63 -10.52 -7.71
CA ALA A 277 -26.29 -11.82 -7.11
C ALA A 277 -26.25 -12.92 -8.18
N ASP A 278 -25.58 -14.04 -7.90
CA ASP A 278 -25.62 -15.18 -8.82
C ASP A 278 -26.91 -15.97 -8.61
N GLY A 279 -27.49 -16.51 -9.68
CA GLY A 279 -28.73 -17.26 -9.57
C GLY A 279 -29.25 -17.88 -10.85
N ILE A 280 -30.52 -18.29 -10.83
CA ILE A 280 -31.20 -18.96 -11.95
C ILE A 280 -32.45 -18.17 -12.34
N VAL A 281 -32.61 -17.90 -13.64
CA VAL A 281 -33.79 -17.20 -14.19
C VAL A 281 -35.03 -18.06 -13.98
N MET A 282 -36.06 -17.46 -13.39
CA MET A 282 -37.38 -18.05 -13.19
C MET A 282 -38.35 -17.60 -14.29
N GLU A 283 -38.35 -16.31 -14.59
CA GLU A 283 -39.27 -15.70 -15.55
C GLU A 283 -38.57 -14.64 -16.39
N GLY A 284 -39.01 -14.49 -17.63
CA GLY A 284 -38.50 -13.51 -18.58
C GLY A 284 -37.45 -14.06 -19.56
N TYR A 285 -37.13 -13.22 -20.55
CA TYR A 285 -36.14 -13.50 -21.57
C TYR A 285 -35.31 -12.25 -21.80
N THR A 286 -33.99 -12.37 -21.84
CA THR A 286 -33.11 -11.22 -22.06
C THR A 286 -31.78 -11.60 -22.68
N ALA A 287 -31.09 -10.62 -23.25
CA ALA A 287 -29.67 -10.71 -23.56
C ALA A 287 -28.85 -10.15 -22.40
N MET A 288 -27.88 -10.93 -21.94
CA MET A 288 -27.00 -10.58 -20.83
C MET A 288 -25.57 -10.35 -21.32
N ASP A 289 -25.01 -9.20 -20.96
CA ASP A 289 -23.62 -8.84 -21.26
C ASP A 289 -22.73 -9.27 -20.10
N GLU A 290 -21.98 -10.34 -20.33
CA GLU A 290 -21.02 -10.93 -19.39
C GLU A 290 -19.56 -10.55 -19.72
N SER A 291 -19.34 -9.59 -20.64
CA SER A 291 -18.03 -9.23 -21.19
C SER A 291 -17.00 -8.83 -20.13
N MET A 292 -17.44 -8.22 -19.02
CA MET A 292 -16.55 -7.82 -17.93
C MET A 292 -15.99 -8.99 -17.13
N ILE A 293 -16.62 -10.17 -17.21
CA ILE A 293 -16.25 -11.36 -16.44
C ILE A 293 -15.63 -12.41 -17.38
N THR A 294 -16.26 -12.68 -18.51
CA THR A 294 -15.84 -13.70 -19.47
C THR A 294 -14.86 -13.16 -20.51
N GLY A 295 -14.84 -11.84 -20.74
CA GLY A 295 -14.10 -11.21 -21.84
C GLY A 295 -14.78 -11.31 -23.20
N GLU A 296 -15.91 -12.03 -23.29
CA GLU A 296 -16.63 -12.21 -24.55
C GLU A 296 -17.55 -11.03 -24.83
N SER A 297 -17.40 -10.42 -26.02
CA SER A 297 -18.13 -9.20 -26.37
C SER A 297 -19.58 -9.43 -26.81
N ILE A 298 -19.97 -10.69 -27.05
CA ILE A 298 -21.30 -11.05 -27.56
C ILE A 298 -22.22 -11.32 -26.37
N PRO A 299 -23.34 -10.59 -26.21
CA PRO A 299 -24.31 -10.88 -25.17
C PRO A 299 -24.90 -12.28 -25.31
N VAL A 300 -25.02 -12.98 -24.20
CA VAL A 300 -25.56 -14.35 -24.12
C VAL A 300 -27.05 -14.28 -23.81
N GLU A 301 -27.85 -15.06 -24.53
CA GLU A 301 -29.29 -15.13 -24.29
C GLU A 301 -29.59 -15.91 -23.00
N LYS A 302 -30.50 -15.37 -22.19
CA LYS A 302 -30.95 -15.96 -20.92
C LYS A 302 -32.46 -16.16 -20.97
N LYS A 303 -32.86 -17.41 -20.78
CA LYS A 303 -34.25 -17.89 -20.70
C LYS A 303 -34.50 -18.52 -19.33
N PRO A 304 -35.73 -18.92 -18.96
CA PRO A 304 -35.96 -19.68 -17.74
C PRO A 304 -35.00 -20.87 -17.63
N ASP A 305 -34.55 -21.17 -16.41
CA ASP A 305 -33.51 -22.14 -16.06
C ASP A 305 -32.07 -21.77 -16.45
N SER A 306 -31.85 -20.61 -17.09
CA SER A 306 -30.50 -20.13 -17.39
C SER A 306 -29.82 -19.54 -16.14
N LYS A 307 -28.51 -19.73 -16.01
CA LYS A 307 -27.71 -19.11 -14.94
C LYS A 307 -27.38 -17.66 -15.25
N VAL A 308 -27.42 -16.82 -14.21
CA VAL A 308 -27.02 -15.41 -14.24
C VAL A 308 -25.90 -15.16 -13.23
N THR A 309 -24.97 -14.28 -13.61
CA THR A 309 -23.75 -14.01 -12.84
C THR A 309 -23.73 -12.56 -12.37
N SER A 310 -23.36 -12.33 -11.11
CA SER A 310 -23.28 -11.01 -10.49
C SER A 310 -22.31 -10.10 -11.23
N GLY A 311 -22.65 -8.81 -11.34
CA GLY A 311 -21.87 -7.81 -12.07
C GLY A 311 -22.15 -7.69 -13.57
N SER A 312 -22.77 -8.72 -14.17
CA SER A 312 -23.24 -8.71 -15.58
C SER A 312 -24.32 -7.67 -15.80
N ILE A 313 -24.49 -7.22 -17.05
CA ILE A 313 -25.49 -6.19 -17.41
C ILE A 313 -26.65 -6.84 -18.14
N ASN A 314 -27.86 -6.64 -17.61
CA ASN A 314 -29.09 -7.00 -18.29
C ASN A 314 -29.37 -5.99 -19.42
N LYS A 315 -29.49 -6.38 -20.69
CA LYS A 315 -29.61 -5.42 -21.81
C LYS A 315 -31.06 -5.10 -22.18
N THR A 316 -31.86 -6.11 -22.52
CA THR A 316 -33.09 -5.91 -23.31
C THR A 316 -34.37 -6.21 -22.54
N GLY A 317 -34.49 -7.37 -21.91
CA GLY A 317 -35.69 -7.83 -21.24
C GLY A 317 -35.67 -7.61 -19.73
N PHE A 318 -36.84 -7.67 -19.09
CA PHE A 318 -36.91 -7.83 -17.64
C PHE A 318 -36.80 -9.31 -17.31
N ILE A 319 -36.15 -9.62 -16.19
CA ILE A 319 -36.06 -11.00 -15.68
C ILE A 319 -36.38 -11.02 -14.19
N LYS A 320 -37.01 -12.11 -13.76
CA LYS A 320 -37.04 -12.53 -12.35
C LYS A 320 -36.13 -13.73 -12.21
N PHE A 321 -35.22 -13.69 -11.25
CA PHE A 321 -34.32 -14.81 -11.00
C PHE A 321 -34.23 -15.09 -9.50
N ARG A 322 -33.99 -16.36 -9.16
CA ARG A 322 -33.79 -16.81 -7.78
C ARG A 322 -32.31 -16.75 -7.44
N ALA A 323 -31.95 -16.09 -6.34
CA ALA A 323 -30.57 -15.99 -5.88
C ALA A 323 -30.05 -17.34 -5.33
N GLU A 324 -28.95 -17.85 -5.90
CA GLU A 324 -28.26 -19.05 -5.40
C GLU A 324 -27.05 -18.71 -4.52
N LYS A 325 -26.32 -17.64 -4.85
CA LYS A 325 -25.16 -17.16 -4.11
C LYS A 325 -25.28 -15.65 -3.91
N VAL A 326 -25.07 -15.20 -2.68
CA VAL A 326 -25.19 -13.80 -2.26
C VAL A 326 -23.96 -13.37 -1.45
N GLY A 327 -23.72 -12.06 -1.35
CA GLY A 327 -22.60 -11.51 -0.58
C GLY A 327 -21.23 -12.03 -1.03
N GLU A 328 -20.43 -12.57 -0.10
CA GLU A 328 -19.08 -13.07 -0.38
C GLU A 328 -19.05 -14.31 -1.29
N GLU A 329 -20.17 -15.02 -1.45
CA GLU A 329 -20.22 -16.24 -2.27
C GLU A 329 -20.39 -15.98 -3.77
N THR A 330 -20.74 -14.74 -4.17
CA THR A 330 -20.96 -14.43 -5.59
C THR A 330 -19.68 -14.52 -6.40
N THR A 331 -19.81 -14.82 -7.70
CA THR A 331 -18.68 -14.94 -8.62
C THR A 331 -17.85 -13.66 -8.66
N LEU A 332 -18.48 -12.48 -8.72
CA LEU A 332 -17.78 -11.20 -8.65
C LEU A 332 -17.02 -11.02 -7.33
N SER A 333 -17.63 -11.34 -6.18
CA SER A 333 -16.97 -11.27 -4.87
C SER A 333 -15.77 -12.22 -4.79
N GLN A 334 -15.88 -13.41 -5.35
CA GLN A 334 -14.76 -14.37 -5.43
C GLN A 334 -13.64 -13.84 -6.33
N ILE A 335 -13.95 -13.22 -7.47
CA ILE A 335 -12.97 -12.56 -8.34
C ILE A 335 -12.28 -11.42 -7.58
N ILE A 336 -13.04 -10.56 -6.91
CA ILE A 336 -12.50 -9.45 -6.10
C ILE A 336 -11.57 -10.01 -5.01
N LYS A 337 -12.01 -11.05 -4.30
CA LYS A 337 -11.20 -11.73 -3.27
C LYS A 337 -9.91 -12.30 -3.84
N LEU A 338 -9.95 -12.96 -5.00
CA LEU A 338 -8.76 -13.49 -5.67
C LEU A 338 -7.80 -12.35 -6.08
N VAL A 339 -8.32 -11.23 -6.57
CA VAL A 339 -7.53 -10.04 -6.92
C VAL A 339 -6.91 -9.41 -5.66
N GLU A 340 -7.67 -9.27 -4.57
CA GLU A 340 -7.14 -8.79 -3.28
C GLU A 340 -6.05 -9.72 -2.73
N GLU A 341 -6.27 -11.04 -2.79
CA GLU A 341 -5.30 -12.04 -2.33
C GLU A 341 -4.01 -11.98 -3.18
N ALA A 342 -4.11 -11.84 -4.51
CA ALA A 342 -2.97 -11.69 -5.41
C ALA A 342 -2.18 -10.37 -5.20
N GLN A 343 -2.85 -9.31 -4.73
CA GLN A 343 -2.17 -8.06 -4.35
C GLN A 343 -1.48 -8.14 -2.97
N SER A 344 -1.83 -9.15 -2.17
CA SER A 344 -1.27 -9.34 -0.83
C SER A 344 0.05 -10.12 -0.79
N THR A 345 0.52 -10.63 -1.94
CA THR A 345 1.79 -11.34 -2.05
C THR A 345 2.95 -10.38 -2.30
N LYS A 346 3.95 -10.39 -1.41
CA LYS A 346 5.17 -9.57 -1.53
C LYS A 346 6.01 -10.01 -2.73
N ALA A 347 6.34 -9.06 -3.60
CA ALA A 347 7.24 -9.29 -4.72
C ALA A 347 8.67 -9.69 -4.25
N PRO A 348 9.37 -10.56 -5.00
CA PRO A 348 10.70 -11.05 -4.64
C PRO A 348 11.73 -9.95 -4.36
N ILE A 349 11.76 -8.86 -5.14
CA ILE A 349 12.74 -7.79 -4.93
C ILE A 349 12.46 -6.94 -3.69
N ALA A 350 11.19 -6.83 -3.26
CA ALA A 350 10.83 -6.20 -1.99
C ALA A 350 11.40 -6.99 -0.79
N LYS A 351 11.37 -8.33 -0.87
CA LYS A 351 12.02 -9.22 0.12
C LYS A 351 13.54 -9.03 0.15
N MET A 352 14.16 -8.66 -0.97
CA MET A 352 15.59 -8.39 -1.05
C MET A 352 15.97 -7.07 -0.38
N ALA A 353 15.25 -5.98 -0.63
CA ALA A 353 15.43 -4.69 0.05
C ALA A 353 15.27 -4.81 1.57
N ASP A 354 14.34 -5.68 1.98
CA ASP A 354 14.07 -6.07 3.37
C ASP A 354 15.25 -6.81 4.02
N LYS A 355 15.84 -7.79 3.32
CA LYS A 355 17.04 -8.51 3.77
C LYS A 355 18.24 -7.57 3.89
N ILE A 356 18.40 -6.63 2.93
CA ILE A 356 19.44 -5.61 2.97
C ILE A 356 19.26 -4.74 4.20
N SER A 357 18.06 -4.21 4.44
CA SER A 357 17.78 -3.35 5.62
C SER A 357 18.06 -4.05 6.95
N GLY A 358 17.72 -5.34 7.06
CA GLY A 358 17.96 -6.14 8.27
C GLY A 358 19.44 -6.40 8.59
N ILE A 359 20.33 -6.32 7.61
CA ILE A 359 21.78 -6.46 7.80
C ILE A 359 22.44 -5.09 7.89
N PHE A 360 22.02 -4.16 7.03
CA PHE A 360 22.58 -2.83 6.89
C PHE A 360 22.44 -2.01 8.17
N VAL A 361 21.27 -2.02 8.82
CA VAL A 361 21.02 -1.24 10.04
C VAL A 361 21.96 -1.65 11.18
N PRO A 362 22.09 -2.93 11.57
CA PRO A 362 23.07 -3.36 12.57
C PRO A 362 24.51 -3.00 12.21
N VAL A 363 24.92 -3.20 10.95
CA VAL A 363 26.28 -2.90 10.50
C VAL A 363 26.60 -1.41 10.64
N VAL A 364 25.68 -0.53 10.22
CA VAL A 364 25.86 0.92 10.35
C VAL A 364 25.95 1.35 11.81
N LEU A 365 25.14 0.77 12.70
CA LEU A 365 25.22 1.05 14.14
C LEU A 365 26.59 0.65 14.72
N VAL A 366 27.12 -0.52 14.31
CA VAL A 366 28.46 -0.96 14.73
C VAL A 366 29.54 -0.03 14.18
N ILE A 367 29.47 0.36 12.90
CA ILE A 367 30.46 1.27 12.30
C ILE A 367 30.41 2.64 12.96
N ALA A 368 29.23 3.18 13.25
CA ALA A 368 29.08 4.46 13.94
C ALA A 368 29.71 4.40 15.34
N LEU A 369 29.43 3.33 16.10
CA LEU A 369 30.00 3.12 17.44
C LEU A 369 31.53 2.98 17.38
N LEU A 370 32.05 2.16 16.48
CA LEU A 370 33.49 1.97 16.30
C LEU A 370 34.18 3.26 15.88
N SER A 371 33.57 4.03 14.97
CA SER A 371 34.11 5.32 14.53
C SER A 371 34.24 6.27 15.72
N THR A 372 33.19 6.42 16.53
CA THR A 372 33.24 7.24 17.75
C THR A 372 34.32 6.76 18.72
N ILE A 373 34.43 5.46 18.98
CA ILE A 373 35.45 4.92 19.90
C ILE A 373 36.86 5.18 19.37
N ILE A 374 37.11 4.93 18.08
CA ILE A 374 38.43 5.10 17.46
C ILE A 374 38.90 6.56 17.56
N TRP A 375 38.03 7.53 17.27
CA TRP A 375 38.38 8.95 17.37
C TRP A 375 38.69 9.38 18.81
N ILE A 376 38.00 8.82 19.80
CA ILE A 376 38.33 9.03 21.22
C ILE A 376 39.72 8.45 21.54
N LEU A 377 40.03 7.25 21.04
CA LEU A 377 41.34 6.61 21.26
C LEU A 377 42.50 7.37 20.60
N PHE A 378 42.26 8.06 19.49
CA PHE A 378 43.23 8.96 18.85
C PHE A 378 43.40 10.32 19.57
N GLY A 379 42.67 10.55 20.67
CA GLY A 379 42.82 11.75 21.52
C GLY A 379 41.96 12.94 21.09
N HIS A 380 40.99 12.76 20.20
CA HIS A 380 40.03 13.82 19.87
C HIS A 380 38.98 14.00 20.97
N THR A 381 38.34 15.17 20.98
CA THR A 381 37.28 15.46 21.96
C THR A 381 36.08 14.52 21.76
N PHE A 382 35.40 14.21 22.87
CA PHE A 382 34.18 13.38 22.83
C PHE A 382 33.13 13.95 21.86
N GLU A 383 33.02 15.28 21.81
CA GLU A 383 32.09 16.00 20.94
C GLU A 383 32.38 15.78 19.45
N PHE A 384 33.66 15.87 19.06
CA PHE A 384 34.09 15.58 17.70
C PHE A 384 33.86 14.09 17.34
N ALA A 385 34.20 13.17 18.24
CA ALA A 385 33.98 11.76 18.00
C ALA A 385 32.49 11.38 17.91
N LEU A 386 31.64 12.05 18.70
CA LEU A 386 30.19 11.91 18.66
C LEU A 386 29.61 12.48 17.37
N SER A 387 30.09 13.63 16.90
CA SER A 387 29.62 14.23 15.64
C SER A 387 29.94 13.33 14.43
N ILE A 388 31.11 12.68 14.40
CA ILE A 388 31.43 11.68 13.39
C ILE A 388 30.48 10.47 13.46
N GLY A 389 30.18 9.96 14.66
CA GLY A 389 29.22 8.88 14.84
C GLY A 389 27.83 9.25 14.32
N ILE A 390 27.35 10.45 14.66
CA ILE A 390 26.08 10.99 14.17
C ILE A 390 26.11 11.13 12.64
N ALA A 391 27.20 11.66 12.07
CA ALA A 391 27.36 11.80 10.63
C ALA A 391 27.26 10.46 9.90
N VAL A 392 27.90 9.41 10.43
CA VAL A 392 27.81 8.04 9.89
C VAL A 392 26.36 7.53 9.95
N LEU A 393 25.65 7.74 11.06
CA LEU A 393 24.24 7.32 11.18
C LEU A 393 23.33 8.06 10.19
N VAL A 394 23.54 9.37 10.05
CA VAL A 394 22.74 10.25 9.20
C VAL A 394 22.97 9.95 7.72
N ILE A 395 24.23 9.88 7.27
CA ILE A 395 24.56 9.66 5.85
C ILE A 395 24.12 8.28 5.37
N SER A 396 24.09 7.31 6.28
CA SER A 396 23.75 5.94 5.96
C SER A 396 22.25 5.72 5.75
N CYS A 397 21.37 6.67 6.08
CA CYS A 397 19.92 6.46 6.02
C CYS A 397 19.46 6.20 4.56
N PRO A 398 19.04 4.97 4.19
CA PRO A 398 18.78 4.60 2.81
C PRO A 398 17.35 4.98 2.38
N CYS A 399 17.00 6.27 2.51
CA CYS A 399 15.63 6.78 2.30
C CYS A 399 15.03 6.39 0.94
N ALA A 400 15.86 6.35 -0.11
CA ALA A 400 15.43 6.00 -1.46
C ALA A 400 15.21 4.50 -1.68
N LEU A 401 15.90 3.64 -0.92
CA LEU A 401 15.91 2.20 -1.16
C LEU A 401 14.54 1.56 -0.90
N GLY A 402 13.85 2.00 0.16
CA GLY A 402 12.52 1.48 0.51
C GLY A 402 11.41 1.90 -0.47
N LEU A 403 11.65 2.93 -1.30
CA LEU A 403 10.66 3.51 -2.21
C LEU A 403 10.92 3.18 -3.68
N ALA A 404 12.17 2.92 -4.05
CA ALA A 404 12.56 2.67 -5.43
C ALA A 404 11.73 1.56 -6.06
N THR A 405 11.65 0.41 -5.39
CA THR A 405 10.91 -0.76 -5.87
C THR A 405 9.40 -0.53 -5.96
N PRO A 406 8.68 -0.13 -4.88
CA PRO A 406 7.23 0.06 -4.99
C PRO A 406 6.83 1.14 -6.00
N THR A 407 7.63 2.21 -6.11
CA THR A 407 7.37 3.27 -7.10
C THR A 407 7.56 2.77 -8.52
N ALA A 408 8.64 2.03 -8.79
CA ALA A 408 8.88 1.44 -10.10
C ALA A 408 7.79 0.45 -10.50
N ILE A 409 7.38 -0.43 -9.58
CA ILE A 409 6.30 -1.39 -9.81
C ILE A 409 4.99 -0.63 -10.11
N MET A 410 4.62 0.35 -9.29
CA MET A 410 3.40 1.11 -9.48
C MET A 410 3.37 1.81 -10.84
N VAL A 411 4.43 2.56 -11.18
CA VAL A 411 4.51 3.27 -12.47
C VAL A 411 4.51 2.27 -13.63
N GLY A 412 5.21 1.14 -13.50
CA GLY A 412 5.21 0.07 -14.49
C GLY A 412 3.82 -0.53 -14.71
N THR A 413 3.09 -0.83 -13.63
CA THR A 413 1.71 -1.36 -13.72
C THR A 413 0.73 -0.34 -14.30
N GLY A 414 0.85 0.95 -13.91
CA GLY A 414 0.03 2.02 -14.47
C GLY A 414 0.29 2.21 -15.97
N LYS A 415 1.56 2.17 -16.38
CA LYS A 415 1.93 2.25 -17.79
C LYS A 415 1.48 1.04 -18.58
N GLY A 416 1.52 -0.16 -17.99
CA GLY A 416 0.94 -1.37 -18.58
C GLY A 416 -0.56 -1.19 -18.85
N ALA A 417 -1.31 -0.67 -17.88
CA ALA A 417 -2.75 -0.45 -18.00
C ALA A 417 -3.09 0.57 -19.11
N GLU A 418 -2.32 1.65 -19.26
CA GLU A 418 -2.48 2.60 -20.38
C GLU A 418 -2.33 1.94 -21.76
N ASN A 419 -1.61 0.81 -21.84
CA ASN A 419 -1.39 0.03 -23.05
C ASN A 419 -2.27 -1.24 -23.12
N GLY A 420 -3.28 -1.36 -22.27
CA GLY A 420 -4.19 -2.52 -22.24
C GLY A 420 -3.58 -3.80 -21.64
N ILE A 421 -2.44 -3.69 -20.95
CA ILE A 421 -1.78 -4.81 -20.27
C ILE A 421 -2.08 -4.73 -18.77
N LEU A 422 -2.96 -5.61 -18.30
CA LEU A 422 -3.35 -5.68 -16.89
C LEU A 422 -2.42 -6.62 -16.11
N ILE A 423 -1.51 -6.04 -15.34
CA ILE A 423 -0.54 -6.77 -14.52
C ILE A 423 -1.12 -7.01 -13.12
N LYS A 424 -1.33 -8.28 -12.77
CA LYS A 424 -2.03 -8.68 -11.54
C LYS A 424 -1.20 -8.54 -10.25
N SER A 425 0.12 -8.52 -10.34
CA SER A 425 1.01 -8.38 -9.18
C SER A 425 2.37 -7.77 -9.56
N GLY A 426 3.05 -7.16 -8.59
CA GLY A 426 4.44 -6.72 -8.78
C GLY A 426 5.41 -7.87 -9.08
N GLU A 427 5.12 -9.06 -8.54
CA GLU A 427 5.85 -10.28 -8.88
C GLU A 427 5.65 -10.69 -10.34
N ALA A 428 4.44 -10.58 -10.90
CA ALA A 428 4.20 -10.84 -12.31
C ALA A 428 4.98 -9.88 -13.22
N LEU A 429 5.12 -8.61 -12.82
CA LEU A 429 5.96 -7.64 -13.53
C LEU A 429 7.45 -8.04 -13.51
N GLU A 430 7.95 -8.47 -12.35
CA GLU A 430 9.34 -8.93 -12.19
C GLU A 430 9.62 -10.23 -12.96
N ILE A 431 8.71 -11.20 -12.87
CA ILE A 431 8.83 -12.47 -13.60
C ILE A 431 8.76 -12.21 -15.10
N GLY A 432 7.93 -11.28 -15.55
CA GLY A 432 7.80 -10.90 -16.96
C GLY A 432 9.15 -10.60 -17.63
N HIS A 433 10.06 -9.94 -16.91
CA HIS A 433 11.42 -9.68 -17.40
C HIS A 433 12.27 -10.96 -17.57
N LYS A 434 12.01 -12.01 -16.78
CA LYS A 434 12.75 -13.29 -16.81
C LYS A 434 12.15 -14.31 -17.77
N ILE A 435 11.05 -13.99 -18.47
CA ILE A 435 10.43 -14.93 -19.41
C ILE A 435 11.33 -15.07 -20.63
N GLU A 436 11.86 -16.27 -20.84
CA GLU A 436 12.67 -16.62 -22.02
C GLU A 436 11.86 -17.38 -23.07
N THR A 437 10.71 -17.94 -22.69
CA THR A 437 9.86 -18.75 -23.56
C THR A 437 8.41 -18.38 -23.35
N ILE A 438 7.72 -18.05 -24.45
CA ILE A 438 6.28 -17.77 -24.46
C ILE A 438 5.58 -18.94 -25.15
N VAL A 439 4.78 -19.68 -24.40
CA VAL A 439 3.88 -20.71 -24.95
C VAL A 439 2.49 -20.09 -25.06
N LEU A 440 1.97 -20.03 -26.27
CA LEU A 440 0.68 -19.41 -26.56
C LEU A 440 -0.38 -20.49 -26.76
N ASP A 441 -1.54 -20.31 -26.14
CA ASP A 441 -2.71 -21.07 -26.53
C ASP A 441 -3.14 -20.67 -27.96
N LYS A 442 -3.71 -21.59 -28.72
CA LYS A 442 -4.13 -21.31 -30.09
C LYS A 442 -5.44 -20.53 -30.09
N THR A 443 -6.46 -21.11 -29.46
CA THR A 443 -7.85 -20.64 -29.58
C THR A 443 -8.07 -19.44 -28.67
N GLY A 444 -8.55 -18.32 -29.22
CA GLY A 444 -8.85 -17.11 -28.43
C GLY A 444 -7.63 -16.29 -28.01
N THR A 445 -6.40 -16.80 -28.19
CA THR A 445 -5.15 -16.02 -27.99
C THR A 445 -4.51 -15.66 -29.34
N ILE A 446 -4.23 -16.64 -30.20
CA ILE A 446 -3.73 -16.38 -31.56
C ILE A 446 -4.87 -16.19 -32.56
N THR A 447 -5.96 -16.94 -32.37
CA THR A 447 -7.13 -16.88 -33.25
C THR A 447 -8.20 -15.93 -32.71
N VAL A 448 -9.03 -15.40 -33.62
CA VAL A 448 -10.15 -14.49 -33.31
C VAL A 448 -11.24 -15.16 -32.44
N GLY A 449 -11.19 -16.48 -32.24
CA GLY A 449 -12.19 -17.24 -31.48
C GLY A 449 -13.57 -17.29 -32.16
N LYS A 450 -13.70 -16.74 -33.37
CA LYS A 450 -14.92 -16.74 -34.18
C LYS A 450 -14.68 -17.57 -35.44
N PRO A 451 -15.19 -18.80 -35.51
CA PRO A 451 -15.13 -19.58 -36.74
C PRO A 451 -15.86 -18.82 -37.85
N LYS A 452 -15.25 -18.83 -39.03
CA LYS A 452 -15.79 -18.19 -40.23
C LYS A 452 -15.70 -19.20 -41.36
N VAL A 453 -16.80 -19.37 -42.09
CA VAL A 453 -16.81 -20.17 -43.31
C VAL A 453 -15.79 -19.55 -44.27
N LYS A 454 -14.76 -20.32 -44.60
CA LYS A 454 -13.66 -19.88 -45.48
C LYS A 454 -13.85 -20.43 -46.89
N ASP A 455 -14.12 -21.73 -46.98
CA ASP A 455 -14.20 -22.47 -48.23
C ASP A 455 -15.50 -23.29 -48.22
N ILE A 456 -16.26 -23.25 -49.31
CA ILE A 456 -17.44 -24.10 -49.54
C ILE A 456 -17.10 -24.98 -50.74
N ILE A 457 -16.87 -26.28 -50.50
CA ILE A 457 -16.51 -27.22 -51.56
C ILE A 457 -17.74 -28.04 -51.89
N THR A 458 -18.26 -27.87 -53.11
CA THR A 458 -19.44 -28.59 -53.60
C THR A 458 -19.06 -29.88 -54.31
N PHE A 459 -19.99 -30.82 -54.40
CA PHE A 459 -19.83 -32.07 -55.16
C PHE A 459 -20.93 -32.15 -56.23
N GLY A 460 -20.55 -32.31 -57.50
CA GLY A 460 -21.47 -32.27 -58.64
C GLY A 460 -21.84 -30.84 -59.07
N ASP A 461 -23.06 -30.66 -59.57
CA ASP A 461 -23.55 -29.36 -60.10
C ASP A 461 -24.25 -28.48 -59.04
N MET A 462 -24.11 -28.80 -57.75
CA MET A 462 -24.72 -28.00 -56.67
C MET A 462 -24.02 -26.66 -56.50
N ASP A 463 -24.82 -25.59 -56.40
CA ASP A 463 -24.34 -24.24 -56.16
C ASP A 463 -23.92 -24.04 -54.68
N GLU A 464 -22.91 -23.21 -54.45
CA GLU A 464 -22.37 -22.94 -53.11
C GLU A 464 -23.44 -22.35 -52.17
N LEU A 465 -24.32 -21.49 -52.69
CA LEU A 465 -25.41 -20.89 -51.92
C LEU A 465 -26.46 -21.92 -51.50
N GLU A 466 -26.68 -22.94 -52.32
CA GLU A 466 -27.64 -24.00 -52.02
C GLU A 466 -27.13 -24.89 -50.89
N VAL A 467 -25.86 -25.28 -50.94
CA VAL A 467 -25.18 -26.02 -49.86
C VAL A 467 -25.20 -25.23 -48.56
N LEU A 468 -24.87 -23.92 -48.61
CA LEU A 468 -24.85 -23.07 -47.42
C LEU A 468 -26.24 -22.91 -46.79
N LYS A 469 -27.30 -22.75 -47.61
CA LYS A 469 -28.68 -22.65 -47.12
C LYS A 469 -29.13 -23.91 -46.39
N ILE A 470 -28.77 -25.07 -46.90
CA ILE A 470 -29.11 -26.37 -46.28
C ILE A 470 -28.35 -26.51 -44.95
N ALA A 471 -27.04 -26.28 -44.95
CA ALA A 471 -26.21 -26.37 -43.75
C ALA A 471 -26.68 -25.39 -42.65
N ALA A 472 -26.94 -24.13 -43.00
CA ALA A 472 -27.43 -23.12 -42.04
C ALA A 472 -28.81 -23.47 -41.48
N SER A 473 -29.66 -24.13 -42.28
CA SER A 473 -30.99 -24.55 -41.85
C SER A 473 -30.92 -25.74 -40.88
N MET A 474 -29.95 -26.65 -41.07
CA MET A 474 -29.69 -27.78 -40.16
C MET A 474 -29.06 -27.33 -38.84
N GLU A 475 -28.08 -26.42 -38.89
CA GLU A 475 -27.37 -25.91 -37.71
C GLU A 475 -28.12 -24.79 -36.97
N LYS A 476 -29.31 -24.39 -37.43
CA LYS A 476 -30.10 -23.29 -36.84
C LYS A 476 -30.38 -23.44 -35.34
N GLY A 477 -30.40 -24.67 -34.83
CA GLY A 477 -30.61 -24.97 -33.40
C GLY A 477 -29.34 -25.33 -32.63
N SER A 478 -28.17 -25.28 -33.27
CA SER A 478 -26.88 -25.69 -32.71
C SER A 478 -26.11 -24.47 -32.20
N GLU A 479 -25.57 -24.57 -30.99
CA GLU A 479 -24.69 -23.55 -30.38
C GLU A 479 -23.20 -23.93 -30.52
N HIS A 480 -22.89 -24.98 -31.29
CA HIS A 480 -21.51 -25.36 -31.55
C HIS A 480 -20.83 -24.30 -32.44
N PRO A 481 -19.62 -23.80 -32.07
CA PRO A 481 -18.85 -22.87 -32.90
C PRO A 481 -18.57 -23.41 -34.30
#